data_AF-A0A9D6RF38-F1
#
_entry.id   AF-A0A9D6RF38-F1
#
_cell.length_a   1.000
_cell.length_b   1.000
_cell.length_c   1.000
_cell.angle_alpha   90.00
_cell.angle_beta   90.00
_cell.angle_gamma   90.00
#
_symmetry.space_group_name_H-M   'P 1'
#
loop_
_entity.id
_entity.type
_entity.pdbx_description
1 polymer ?
#
loop_
_entity_poly.entity_id
_entity_poly.type
_entity_poly.pdbx_seq_one_letter_code
_entity_poly.pdbx_strand_id
1 'polypeptide(L)' 'MMSKAELARKTGLSVQTIDRIEKGFPCRLDTKRKILLALGLNLEDRKTVFSDDEE' A
#
# COMPACT_ATOMS: atom_id res chain seq x y z
N MET A 1 -0.12 -16.06 0.98
CA MET A 1 -0.78 -14.75 0.82
C MET A 1 -0.61 -13.99 2.13
N MET A 2 -0.11 -12.76 2.10
CA MET A 2 0.05 -11.94 3.32
C MET A 2 -1.32 -11.42 3.76
N SER A 3 -1.62 -11.47 5.06
CA SER A 3 -2.88 -10.92 5.60
C SER A 3 -2.82 -9.40 5.75
N LYS A 4 -3.98 -8.73 5.73
CA LYS A 4 -4.08 -7.27 5.97
C LYS A 4 -3.43 -6.84 7.28
N ALA A 5 -3.55 -7.68 8.32
CA ALA A 5 -2.97 -7.44 9.64
C ALA A 5 -1.44 -7.52 9.63
N GLU A 6 -0.86 -8.44 8.84
CA GLU A 6 0.59 -8.53 8.67
C GLU A 6 1.15 -7.34 7.90
N LEU A 7 0.47 -6.92 6.83
CA LEU A 7 0.87 -5.75 6.05
C LEU A 7 0.79 -4.47 6.89
N ALA A 8 -0.28 -4.31 7.68
CA ALA A 8 -0.43 -3.21 8.63
C ALA A 8 0.74 -3.15 9.63
N ARG A 9 1.12 -4.28 10.23
CA ARG A 9 2.27 -4.36 11.15
C ARG A 9 3.59 -3.99 10.48
N LYS A 10 3.84 -4.47 9.26
CA LYS A 10 5.09 -4.14 8.52
C LYS A 10 5.19 -2.68 8.12
N THR A 11 4.06 -2.07 7.76
CA THR A 11 4.01 -0.68 7.25
C THR A 11 3.85 0.37 8.36
N GLY A 12 3.49 -0.05 9.57
CA GLY A 12 3.11 0.87 10.65
C GLY A 12 1.79 1.60 10.37
N LEU A 13 0.95 1.05 9.50
CA LEU A 13 -0.37 1.60 9.17
C LEU A 13 -1.46 0.84 9.94
N SER A 14 -2.62 1.46 10.12
CA SER A 14 -3.77 0.74 10.66
C SER A 14 -4.33 -0.23 9.62
N VAL A 15 -4.94 -1.32 10.10
CA VAL A 15 -5.63 -2.29 9.22
C VAL A 15 -6.73 -1.60 8.40
N GLN A 16 -7.41 -0.60 8.95
CA GLN A 16 -8.41 0.21 8.24
C GLN A 16 -7.81 0.99 7.08
N THR A 17 -6.60 1.55 7.23
CA THR A 17 -5.90 2.24 6.15
C THR A 17 -5.53 1.27 5.03
N ILE A 18 -5.04 0.07 5.37
CA ILE A 18 -4.77 -0.99 4.38
C ILE A 18 -6.07 -1.39 3.66
N ASP A 19 -7.17 -1.61 4.39
CA ASP A 19 -8.46 -1.98 3.83
C ASP A 19 -9.02 -0.92 2.85
N ARG A 20 -8.83 0.38 3.17
CA ARG A 20 -9.16 1.46 2.24
C ARG A 20 -8.31 1.43 0.98
N ILE A 21 -7.02 1.18 1.11
CA ILE A 21 -6.11 1.17 -0.04
C ILE A 21 -6.43 -0.01 -0.97
N GLU A 22 -6.73 -1.19 -0.42
CA GLU A 22 -7.18 -2.35 -1.21
C GLU A 22 -8.52 -2.11 -1.93
N LYS A 23 -9.32 -1.14 -1.46
CA LYS A 23 -10.57 -0.70 -2.10
C LYS A 23 -10.37 0.41 -3.14
N GLY A 24 -9.13 0.80 -3.43
CA GLY A 24 -8.80 1.86 -4.41
C GLY A 24 -9.03 3.28 -3.90
N PHE A 25 -9.03 3.49 -2.58
CA PHE A 25 -9.10 4.85 -2.05
C PHE A 25 -7.73 5.56 -2.16
N PRO A 26 -7.70 6.85 -2.52
CA PRO A 26 -6.47 7.60 -2.63
C PRO A 26 -5.73 7.68 -1.29
N CYS A 27 -4.41 7.55 -1.35
CA CYS A 27 -3.54 7.63 -0.19
C CYS A 27 -2.30 8.50 -0.45
N ARG A 28 -1.62 8.92 0.62
CA ARG A 28 -0.45 9.80 0.53
C ARG A 28 0.72 9.06 -0.14
N LEU A 29 1.61 9.82 -0.79
CA LEU A 29 2.86 9.28 -1.37
C LEU A 29 3.71 8.53 -0.34
N ASP A 30 3.74 9.00 0.91
CA ASP A 30 4.42 8.33 2.04
C ASP A 30 3.82 6.96 2.35
N THR A 31 2.48 6.84 2.31
CA THR A 31 1.76 5.58 2.51
C THR A 31 2.04 4.60 1.38
N LYS A 32 2.01 5.07 0.12
CA LYS A 32 2.42 4.26 -1.05
C LYS A 32 3.86 3.74 -0.89
N ARG A 33 4.80 4.59 -0.45
CA ARG A 33 6.21 4.21 -0.20
C ARG A 33 6.33 3.15 0.90
N LYS A 34 5.65 3.31 2.03
CA LYS A 34 5.67 2.33 3.14
C LYS A 34 5.19 0.95 2.69
N ILE A 35 4.10 0.91 1.90
CA ILE A 35 3.53 -0.33 1.38
C ILE A 35 4.48 -1.01 0.39
N LEU A 36 5.06 -0.26 -0.57
CA LEU A 36 6.04 -0.82 -1.52
C LEU A 36 7.22 -1.46 -0.79
N LEU A 37 7.80 -0.74 0.18
CA LEU A 37 8.91 -1.25 0.98
C LEU A 37 8.52 -2.50 1.78
N ALA A 38 7.32 -2.54 2.36
CA ALA A 38 6.82 -3.71 3.10
C ALA A 38 6.57 -4.94 2.21
N LEU A 39 6.30 -4.71 0.92
CA LEU A 39 6.17 -5.73 -0.11
C LEU A 39 7.51 -6.12 -0.75
N GLY A 40 8.61 -5.42 -0.42
CA GLY A 40 9.93 -5.65 -1.02
C GLY A 40 10.06 -5.12 -2.45
N LEU A 41 9.23 -4.14 -2.82
CA LEU A 41 9.16 -3.54 -4.14
C LEU A 41 9.86 -2.17 -4.17
N ASN A 42 10.24 -1.75 -5.37
CA ASN A 42 10.85 -0.45 -5.59
C ASN A 42 9.79 0.64 -5.80
N LEU A 43 10.22 1.91 -5.72
CA LEU A 43 9.34 3.05 -5.98
C LEU A 43 8.80 3.08 -7.41
N GLU A 44 9.54 2.49 -8.34
CA GLU A 44 9.17 2.38 -9.76
C GLU A 44 8.01 1.40 -9.96
N ASP A 45 7.90 0.38 -9.10
CA ASP A 45 6.81 -0.60 -9.12
C ASP A 45 5.48 -0.04 -8.60
N ARG A 46 5.44 1.22 -8.18
CA ARG A 46 4.23 1.90 -7.71
C ARG A 46 3.05 1.70 -8.65
N LYS A 47 3.27 1.82 -9.95
CA LYS A 47 2.22 1.69 -10.98
C LYS A 47 1.65 0.28 -11.07
N THR A 48 2.39 -0.72 -10.60
CA THR A 48 1.93 -2.13 -10.60
C THR A 48 1.08 -2.46 -9.37
N VAL A 49 1.23 -1.70 -8.29
CA VAL A 49 0.53 -1.94 -7.00
C VAL A 49 -0.63 -0.97 -6.79
N PHE A 50 -0.49 0.27 -7.24
CA PHE A 50 -1.52 1.31 -7.11
C PHE A 50 -2.02 1.67 -8.50
N SER A 51 -3.25 1.23 -8.83
CA SER A 51 -3.91 1.54 -10.10
C SER A 51 -4.47 2.97 -10.16
N ASP A 52 -4.49 3.67 -9.03
CA ASP A 52 -5.09 5.01 -8.88
C ASP A 52 -4.26 6.16 -9.51
N ASP A 53 -3.22 5.87 -10.30
CA ASP A 53 -2.43 6.90 -11.01
C ASP A 53 -2.90 7.09 -12.48
N GLU A 54 -4.03 6.50 -12.89
CA GLU A 54 -4.60 6.59 -14.27
C GLU A 54 -6.00 7.25 -14.41
N GLU A 55 -6.46 8.08 -13.46
CA GLU A 55 -7.55 9.05 -13.71
C GLU A 55 -7.09 10.51 -13.61
#